data_AF-A0A926W2Z8-F1
#
_entry.id   AF-A0A926W2Z8-F1
#
_cell.length_a   1.000
_cell.length_b   1.000
_cell.length_c   1.000
_cell.angle_alpha   90.00
_cell.angle_beta   90.00
_cell.angle_gamma   90.00
#
_symmetry.space_group_name_H-M   'P 1'
#
loop_
_entity.id
_entity.type
_entity.pdbx_description
1 polymer ?
#
loop_
_entity_poly.entity_id
_entity_poly.type
_entity_poly.pdbx_seq_one_letter_code
_entity_poly.pdbx_strand_id
1 'polypeptide(L)'
;MEYSHAGPTQSVHTSLILLGQSHSTEVAAVEAVLSDGRTLRNEVTNGLFVFDAPIQAVGVKVDELKVIGRDNQILQLIEVKPNY
;
A
#
# COMPACT_ATOMS: atom_id res chain seq x y z
N MET A 1 -23.72 2.11 -42.34
CA MET A 1 -22.76 2.97 -41.61
C MET A 1 -22.97 2.69 -40.14
N GLU A 2 -22.13 1.83 -39.55
CA GLU A 2 -22.18 1.56 -38.11
C GLU A 2 -21.39 2.64 -37.38
N TYR A 3 -22.08 3.38 -36.50
CA TYR A 3 -21.46 4.37 -35.64
C TYR A 3 -21.08 3.70 -34.33
N SER A 4 -19.82 3.28 -34.21
CA SER A 4 -19.25 2.83 -32.93
C SER A 4 -19.02 4.04 -32.03
N HIS A 5 -19.95 4.28 -31.12
CA HIS A 5 -19.79 5.28 -30.07
C HIS A 5 -18.87 4.70 -28.98
N ALA A 6 -17.56 4.96 -29.09
CA ALA A 6 -16.67 4.77 -27.96
C ALA A 6 -16.95 5.91 -26.96
N GLY A 7 -17.83 5.65 -25.99
CA GLY A 7 -18.00 6.54 -24.85
C GLY A 7 -16.66 6.75 -24.13
N PRO A 8 -16.49 7.83 -23.36
CA PRO A 8 -15.25 8.08 -22.63
C PRO A 8 -14.97 6.91 -21.68
N THR A 9 -13.92 6.12 -21.95
CA THR A 9 -13.32 5.20 -21.00
C THR A 9 -12.60 6.02 -19.94
N GLN A 10 -13.35 6.54 -18.98
CA GLN A 10 -12.78 7.16 -17.79
C GLN A 10 -12.19 6.04 -16.94
N SER A 11 -10.94 5.66 -17.22
CA SER A 11 -10.15 4.86 -16.29
C SER A 11 -9.80 5.77 -15.12
N VAL A 12 -10.69 5.85 -14.14
CA VAL A 12 -10.42 6.52 -12.87
C VAL A 12 -9.34 5.68 -12.17
N HIS A 13 -8.07 6.03 -12.39
CA HIS A 13 -6.96 5.37 -11.71
C HIS A 13 -6.96 5.83 -10.26
N THR A 14 -7.59 5.06 -9.37
CA THR A 14 -7.50 5.30 -7.94
C THR A 14 -6.26 4.59 -7.41
N SER A 15 -5.37 5.33 -6.75
CA SER A 15 -4.20 4.76 -6.06
C SER A 15 -4.35 4.93 -4.56
N LEU A 16 -3.94 3.91 -3.82
CA LEU A 16 -3.65 4.02 -2.40
C LEU A 16 -2.18 4.43 -2.25
N ILE A 17 -1.96 5.59 -1.63
CA ILE A 17 -0.62 6.10 -1.33
C ILE A 17 -0.42 6.10 0.19
N LEU A 18 0.59 5.38 0.66
CA LEU A 18 1.00 5.39 2.07
C LEU A 18 2.45 5.81 2.17
N LEU A 19 2.71 6.94 2.83
CA LEU A 19 4.05 7.41 3.14
C LEU A 19 4.29 7.23 4.63
N GLY A 20 5.48 6.75 4.98
CA GLY A 20 5.88 6.68 6.37
C GLY A 20 7.36 6.88 6.55
N GLN A 21 7.71 7.20 7.79
CA GLN A 21 9.08 7.39 8.23
C GLN A 21 9.38 6.44 9.39
N SER A 22 10.42 5.64 9.24
CA SER A 22 11.06 4.91 10.33
C SER A 22 12.21 5.73 10.89
N HIS A 23 12.24 5.88 12.22
CA HIS A 23 13.35 6.48 12.95
C HIS A 23 14.38 5.44 13.43
N SER A 24 14.09 4.14 13.26
CA SER A 24 15.02 3.06 13.62
C SER A 24 15.80 2.59 12.40
N THR A 25 17.12 2.45 12.58
CA THR A 25 18.06 1.91 11.59
C THR A 25 17.97 0.40 11.41
N GLU A 26 17.27 -0.27 12.33
CA GLU A 26 17.03 -1.72 12.34
C GLU A 26 15.94 -2.13 11.34
N VAL A 27 15.09 -1.18 10.93
CA VAL A 27 14.03 -1.41 9.95
C VAL A 27 14.63 -1.49 8.55
N ALA A 28 14.38 -2.59 7.86
CA ALA A 28 14.81 -2.81 6.49
C ALA A 28 13.68 -2.61 5.48
N ALA A 29 12.45 -2.99 5.85
CA ALA A 29 11.30 -2.87 4.97
C ALA A 29 10.02 -2.70 5.78
N VAL A 30 8.97 -2.26 5.10
CA VAL A 30 7.59 -2.30 5.60
C VAL A 30 6.77 -3.12 4.60
N GLU A 31 5.86 -3.93 5.12
CA GLU A 31 4.84 -4.61 4.33
C GLU A 31 3.47 -4.08 4.72
N ALA A 32 2.64 -3.75 3.73
CA ALA A 32 1.25 -3.36 3.91
C ALA A 32 0.34 -4.47 3.39
N VAL A 33 -0.49 -5.00 4.27
CA VAL A 33 -1.55 -5.94 3.91
C VAL A 33 -2.82 -5.14 3.65
N LEU A 34 -3.34 -5.27 2.44
CA LEU A 34 -4.55 -4.59 2.00
C LEU A 34 -5.78 -5.48 2.25
N SER A 35 -6.94 -4.83 2.38
CA SER A 35 -8.22 -5.51 2.59
C SER A 35 -8.70 -6.33 1.38
N ASP A 36 -8.06 -6.19 0.22
CA ASP A 36 -8.27 -7.03 -0.96
C ASP A 36 -7.35 -8.27 -0.98
N GLY A 37 -6.57 -8.49 0.09
CA GLY A 37 -5.65 -9.62 0.25
C GLY A 37 -4.28 -9.41 -0.38
N ARG A 38 -4.03 -8.30 -1.09
CA ARG A 38 -2.69 -7.99 -1.60
C ARG A 38 -1.76 -7.62 -0.47
N THR A 39 -0.51 -8.05 -0.59
CA THR A 39 0.57 -7.57 0.27
C THR A 39 1.53 -6.74 -0.57
N LEU A 40 1.76 -5.50 -0.15
CA LEU A 40 2.76 -4.63 -0.74
C LEU A 40 3.99 -4.65 0.16
N ARG A 41 5.19 -4.65 -0.41
CA ARG A 41 6.45 -4.53 0.34
C ARG A 41 7.25 -3.37 -0.21
N ASN A 42 7.80 -2.55 0.68
CA ASN A 42 8.68 -1.46 0.32
C ASN A 42 9.90 -1.42 1.24
N GLU A 43 11.08 -1.32 0.67
CA GLU A 43 12.32 -1.20 1.43
C GLU A 43 12.46 0.21 1.99
N VAL A 44 12.86 0.31 3.26
CA VAL A 44 13.06 1.59 3.90
C VAL A 44 14.40 2.17 3.45
N THR A 45 14.36 3.28 2.73
CA THR A 45 15.56 3.99 2.25
C THR A 45 15.66 5.33 2.96
N ASN A 46 16.79 5.59 3.65
CA ASN A 46 16.98 6.79 4.48
C ASN A 46 15.86 7.01 5.52
N GLY A 47 15.32 5.91 6.06
CA GLY A 47 14.20 5.97 7.00
C GLY A 47 12.85 6.27 6.36
N LEU A 48 12.74 6.35 5.03
CA LEU A 48 11.46 6.61 4.33
C LEU A 48 10.99 5.37 3.57
N PHE A 49 9.69 5.18 3.49
CA PHE A 49 9.05 4.21 2.60
C PHE A 49 7.77 4.80 1.99
N VAL A 50 7.46 4.34 0.78
CA VAL A 50 6.25 4.77 0.05
C VAL A 50 5.60 3.56 -0.59
N PHE A 51 4.34 3.33 -0.30
CA PHE A 51 3.50 2.44 -1.08
C PHE A 51 2.70 3.27 -2.08
N ASP A 52 2.82 2.95 -3.36
CA ASP A 52 1.90 3.37 -4.39
C ASP A 52 1.31 2.11 -5.01
N ALA A 53 0.01 1.89 -4.79
CA ALA A 53 -0.67 0.74 -5.34
C ALA A 53 -1.97 1.16 -6.02
N PRO A 54 -2.16 0.79 -7.31
CA PRO A 54 -3.46 0.97 -7.93
C PRO A 54 -4.49 0.11 -7.21
N ILE A 55 -5.63 0.70 -6.87
CA ILE A 55 -6.77 0.01 -6.30
C ILE A 55 -7.88 -0.06 -7.34
N GLN A 56 -8.35 -1.28 -7.62
CA GLN A 56 -9.40 -1.51 -8.61
C GLN A 56 -10.80 -1.24 -8.06
N ALA A 57 -10.93 -1.17 -6.73
CA ALA A 57 -12.20 -0.96 -6.06
C ALA A 57 -12.07 0.18 -5.03
N VAL A 58 -13.11 1.02 -4.99
CA VAL A 58 -13.31 2.01 -3.92
C VAL A 58 -13.56 1.23 -2.62
N GLY A 59 -12.72 1.43 -1.61
CA GLY A 59 -12.81 0.75 -0.30
C GLY A 59 -11.66 -0.18 0.03
N VAL A 60 -10.70 -0.39 -0.88
CA VAL A 60 -9.42 -1.04 -0.53
C VAL A 60 -8.68 -0.15 0.46
N LYS A 61 -8.40 -0.68 1.64
CA LYS A 61 -7.66 -0.02 2.71
C LYS A 61 -6.46 -0.88 3.13
N VAL A 62 -5.55 -0.28 3.90
CA VAL A 62 -4.54 -1.04 4.63
C VAL A 62 -5.21 -1.62 5.87
N ASP A 63 -5.14 -2.94 6.06
CA ASP A 63 -5.60 -3.63 7.27
C ASP A 63 -4.45 -3.80 8.27
N GLU A 64 -3.25 -4.10 7.77
CA GLU A 64 -2.08 -4.33 8.62
C GLU A 64 -0.82 -3.71 8.01
N LEU A 65 0.09 -3.24 8.86
CA LEU A 65 1.46 -2.90 8.52
C LEU A 65 2.42 -3.77 9.32
N LYS A 66 3.33 -4.44 8.63
CA LYS A 66 4.41 -5.23 9.22
C LYS A 66 5.71 -4.48 9.01
N VAL A 67 6.38 -4.15 10.10
CA VAL A 67 7.71 -3.56 10.07
C VAL A 67 8.71 -4.70 10.11
N ILE A 68 9.52 -4.81 9.06
CA ILE A 68 10.46 -5.91 8.86
C ILE A 68 11.88 -5.42 9.14
N GLY A 69 12.59 -6.16 9.99
CA GLY A 69 14.00 -5.92 10.31
C GLY A 69 14.94 -6.44 9.23
N ARG A 70 16.24 -6.12 9.36
CA ARG A 70 17.29 -6.58 8.42
C ARG A 70 17.41 -8.09 8.33
N ASP A 71 17.17 -8.82 9.41
CA ASP A 71 17.16 -10.28 9.46
C ASP A 71 15.82 -10.89 8.97
N ASN A 72 15.00 -10.10 8.28
CA ASN A 72 13.68 -10.46 7.77
C ASN A 72 12.68 -10.91 8.86
N GLN A 73 12.94 -10.57 10.12
CA GLN A 73 12.03 -10.75 11.24
C GLN A 73 11.00 -9.62 11.30
N ILE A 74 9.77 -9.93 11.74
CA ILE A 74 8.77 -8.91 12.03
C ILE A 74 9.15 -8.23 13.35
N LEU A 75 9.54 -6.97 13.28
CA LEU A 75 9.87 -6.14 14.45
C LEU A 75 8.61 -5.56 15.08
N GLN A 76 7.63 -5.21 14.26
CA GLN A 76 6.36 -4.65 14.72
C GLN A 76 5.23 -5.04 13.78
N LEU A 77 4.06 -5.31 14.35
CA LEU A 77 2.81 -5.47 13.64
C LEU A 77 1.86 -4.34 14.10
N ILE A 78 1.30 -3.62 13.13
CA ILE A 78 0.40 -2.50 13.37
C ILE A 78 -0.90 -2.83 12.66
N GLU A 79 -1.94 -3.15 13.43
CA GLU A 79 -3.29 -3.28 12.90
C GLU A 79 -3.85 -1.88 12.63
N VAL A 80 -4.14 -1.59 11.36
CA VAL A 80 -4.72 -0.33 10.93
C VAL A 80 -6.24 -0.44 11.10
N LYS A 81 -6.71 -0.13 12.30
CA LYS A 81 -8.15 -0.10 12.55
C LYS A 81 -8.76 1.06 11.76
N PRO A 82 -9.82 0.82 10.97
CA PRO A 82 -10.59 1.93 10.42
C PRO A 82 -11.20 2.70 11.60
N ASN A 83 -10.80 3.95 11.79
CA ASN A 83 -11.54 4.84 12.68
C ASN A 83 -12.95 4.98 12.07
N TYR A 84 -13.95 4.49 12.81
CA TYR A 84 -15.38 4.72 12.55
C TYR A 84 -15.79 6.11 13.00
#